data_AF-A0A2G8HSD5-F1
#
_entry.id   AF-A0A2G8HSD5-F1
#
_cell.length_a   1.000
_cell.length_b   1.000
_cell.length_c   1.000
_cell.angle_alpha   90.00
_cell.angle_beta   90.00
_cell.angle_gamma   90.00
#
_symmetry.space_group_name_H-M   'P 1'
#
loop_
_entity.id
_entity.type
_entity.pdbx_description
1 polymer ?
#
loop_
_entity_poly.entity_id
_entity_poly.type
_entity_poly.pdbx_seq_one_letter_code
_entity_poly.pdbx_strand_id
1 'polypeptide(L)'
;MKTIIASLLILSSLSALSSEKITPVKVFDGTNATCKSSQDHYTYKLQAHLVQSVETTISNETLNLDIKTVMLSCDKNDNGYAFSEKNIFTDFTYNAFKGVTSDNQPIFEAIKVSTNFADLVIFKDGNYTKIASIKATNTDSVTTNFSETVALEDVLSTEELLKYNEGETISKSLDFFLLRNINVEGSQISERFSQSYGAFRLKLKLAK
;
A
#
# COMPACT_ATOMS: atom_id res chain seq x y z
N MET A 1 53.89 -21.84 -49.56
CA MET A 1 53.04 -22.13 -48.38
C MET A 1 52.21 -20.90 -48.09
N LYS A 2 50.87 -21.03 -48.04
CA LYS A 2 49.92 -19.92 -47.87
C LYS A 2 49.65 -19.73 -46.38
N THR A 3 49.94 -18.54 -45.84
CA THR A 3 49.67 -18.18 -44.45
C THR A 3 48.33 -17.44 -44.39
N ILE A 4 47.32 -18.07 -43.80
CA ILE A 4 46.00 -17.49 -43.55
C ILE A 4 46.10 -16.70 -42.25
N ILE A 5 46.01 -15.37 -42.32
CA ILE A 5 45.90 -14.49 -41.15
C ILE A 5 44.40 -14.37 -40.85
N ALA A 6 43.93 -15.14 -39.87
CA ALA A 6 42.57 -15.03 -39.34
C ALA A 6 42.55 -13.93 -38.26
N SER A 7 41.82 -12.86 -38.56
CA SER A 7 41.45 -11.79 -37.66
C SER A 7 40.70 -12.31 -36.43
N LEU A 8 41.22 -12.05 -35.24
CA LEU A 8 40.46 -12.17 -33.99
C LEU A 8 40.17 -10.77 -33.45
N LEU A 9 39.13 -10.15 -34.02
CA LEU A 9 38.49 -8.95 -33.50
C LEU A 9 37.76 -9.32 -32.21
N ILE A 10 38.40 -9.05 -31.07
CA ILE A 10 37.79 -9.10 -29.76
C ILE A 10 36.87 -7.87 -29.68
N LEU A 11 35.61 -8.02 -30.11
CA LEU A 11 34.55 -7.11 -29.71
C LEU A 11 34.32 -7.33 -28.22
N SER A 12 34.92 -6.45 -27.42
CA SER A 12 34.55 -6.23 -26.02
C SER A 12 33.09 -5.78 -25.98
N SER A 13 32.21 -6.76 -25.82
CA SER A 13 30.85 -6.58 -25.34
C SER A 13 30.91 -5.89 -23.98
N LEU A 14 30.81 -4.56 -23.98
CA LEU A 14 30.35 -3.80 -22.84
C LEU A 14 28.96 -4.34 -22.50
N SER A 15 28.94 -5.25 -21.53
CA SER A 15 27.75 -5.74 -20.88
C SER A 15 26.92 -4.51 -20.51
N ALA A 16 25.78 -4.35 -21.19
CA ALA A 16 24.74 -3.47 -20.73
C ALA A 16 24.36 -3.97 -19.34
N LEU A 17 24.87 -3.28 -18.30
CA LEU A 17 24.29 -3.33 -16.98
C LEU A 17 22.84 -2.88 -17.18
N SER A 18 21.93 -3.84 -17.29
CA SER A 18 20.50 -3.55 -17.29
C SER A 18 20.22 -2.92 -15.94
N SER A 19 20.12 -1.59 -15.94
CA SER A 19 19.53 -0.83 -14.86
C SER A 19 18.16 -1.44 -14.61
N GLU A 20 18.03 -2.28 -13.58
CA GLU A 20 16.73 -2.76 -13.11
C GLU A 20 15.87 -1.52 -12.89
N LYS A 21 14.79 -1.42 -13.64
CA LYS A 21 13.87 -0.29 -13.61
C LYS A 21 13.11 -0.36 -12.29
N ILE A 22 13.72 0.20 -11.24
CA ILE A 22 13.07 0.42 -9.95
C ILE A 22 11.83 1.25 -10.23
N THR A 23 10.66 0.64 -10.11
CA THR A 23 9.39 1.35 -10.22
C THR A 23 9.04 1.80 -8.81
N PRO A 24 9.27 3.07 -8.44
CA PRO A 24 8.86 3.55 -7.12
C PRO A 24 7.35 3.38 -7.00
N VAL A 25 6.92 2.77 -5.91
CA VAL A 25 5.50 2.64 -5.59
C VAL A 25 5.13 3.76 -4.64
N LYS A 26 4.15 4.57 -5.05
CA LYS A 26 3.61 5.62 -4.20
C LYS A 26 2.82 4.97 -3.06
N VAL A 27 3.27 5.14 -1.82
CA VAL A 27 2.59 4.60 -0.64
C VAL A 27 2.27 5.70 0.37
N PHE A 28 1.34 5.39 1.27
CA PHE A 28 1.15 5.90 2.64
C PHE A 28 0.93 7.41 2.91
N ASP A 29 1.60 8.36 2.23
CA ASP A 29 1.57 9.80 2.57
C ASP A 29 1.92 10.74 1.39
N GLY A 30 2.05 10.19 0.18
CA GLY A 30 2.58 10.91 -0.97
C GLY A 30 4.10 10.78 -1.15
N THR A 31 4.78 10.07 -0.25
CA THR A 31 6.15 9.59 -0.42
C THR A 31 6.18 8.27 -1.17
N ASN A 32 7.34 7.96 -1.74
CA ASN A 32 7.57 6.71 -2.44
C ASN A 32 8.20 5.72 -1.45
N ALA A 33 7.65 4.51 -1.36
CA ALA A 33 8.38 3.42 -0.71
C ALA A 33 9.30 2.75 -1.72
N THR A 34 10.43 2.31 -1.21
CA THR A 34 11.34 1.46 -1.94
C THR A 34 11.65 0.23 -1.11
N CYS A 35 11.70 -0.92 -1.76
CA CYS A 35 12.21 -2.16 -1.18
C CYS A 35 13.53 -2.46 -1.89
N LYS A 36 14.66 -2.09 -1.29
CA LYS A 36 16.00 -2.25 -1.91
C LYS A 36 17.05 -2.81 -0.96
N SER A 37 16.79 -2.78 0.34
CA SER A 37 17.74 -3.15 1.37
C SER A 37 17.12 -4.04 2.44
N SER A 38 17.99 -4.67 3.24
CA SER A 38 17.56 -5.40 4.44
C SER A 38 16.84 -4.50 5.44
N GLN A 39 17.18 -3.20 5.47
CA GLN A 39 16.49 -2.25 6.33
C GLN A 39 15.05 -2.03 5.84
N ASP A 40 14.81 -1.95 4.53
CA ASP A 40 13.46 -1.81 3.97
C ASP A 40 12.62 -3.07 4.26
N HIS A 41 13.21 -4.25 4.14
CA HIS A 41 12.57 -5.51 4.51
C HIS A 41 12.09 -5.51 5.97
N TYR A 42 12.92 -5.00 6.88
CA TYR A 42 12.54 -4.86 8.29
C TYR A 42 11.50 -3.76 8.52
N THR A 43 11.65 -2.60 7.86
CA THR A 43 10.71 -1.47 7.95
C THR A 43 9.31 -1.87 7.50
N TYR A 44 9.20 -2.62 6.39
CA TYR A 44 7.94 -3.07 5.81
C TYR A 44 7.58 -4.51 6.19
N LYS A 45 8.05 -4.99 7.36
CA LYS A 45 7.74 -6.35 7.86
C LYS A 45 6.24 -6.59 8.08
N LEU A 46 5.46 -5.54 8.33
CA LEU A 46 3.99 -5.58 8.41
C LEU A 46 3.32 -5.16 7.11
N GLN A 47 4.03 -5.30 5.98
CA GLN A 47 3.65 -4.90 4.64
C GLN A 47 3.54 -3.37 4.48
N ALA A 48 3.51 -2.92 3.23
CA ALA A 48 3.11 -1.58 2.82
C ALA A 48 1.74 -1.65 2.12
N HIS A 49 1.10 -0.50 1.91
CA HIS A 49 -0.20 -0.40 1.25
C HIS A 49 -0.09 0.48 0.00
N LEU A 50 -0.63 0.00 -1.12
CA LEU A 50 -0.72 0.73 -2.38
C LEU A 50 -2.19 0.92 -2.76
N VAL A 51 -2.55 2.17 -3.03
CA VAL A 51 -3.80 2.51 -3.72
C VAL A 51 -3.56 2.42 -5.22
N GLN A 52 -4.15 1.43 -5.88
CA GLN A 52 -4.01 1.20 -7.32
C GLN A 52 -4.87 2.16 -8.12
N SER A 53 -6.13 2.36 -7.70
CA SER A 53 -7.04 3.31 -8.35
C SER A 53 -8.05 3.87 -7.35
N VAL A 54 -8.51 5.08 -7.65
CA VAL A 54 -9.66 5.70 -7.01
C VAL A 54 -10.55 6.23 -8.12
N GLU A 55 -11.74 5.68 -8.22
CA GLU A 55 -12.76 6.11 -9.16
C GLU A 55 -13.87 6.79 -8.35
N THR A 56 -14.32 7.94 -8.85
CA THR A 56 -15.41 8.68 -8.21
C THR A 56 -16.45 9.02 -9.26
N THR A 57 -17.71 8.78 -8.94
CA THR A 57 -18.84 9.21 -9.77
C THR A 57 -19.85 9.93 -8.92
N ILE A 58 -20.48 10.95 -9.48
CA ILE A 58 -21.54 11.69 -8.83
C ILE A 58 -22.83 11.34 -9.55
N SER A 59 -23.86 10.93 -8.81
CA SER A 59 -25.19 10.76 -9.37
C SER A 59 -26.20 11.37 -8.42
N ASN A 60 -27.01 12.30 -8.91
CA ASN A 60 -27.99 13.04 -8.10
C ASN A 60 -27.31 13.73 -6.90
N GLU A 61 -27.58 13.27 -5.68
CA GLU A 61 -27.13 13.83 -4.41
C GLU A 61 -26.08 12.94 -3.72
N THR A 62 -25.52 11.96 -4.44
CA THR A 62 -24.54 11.02 -3.87
C THR A 62 -23.21 11.05 -4.62
N LEU A 63 -22.15 10.79 -3.87
CA LEU A 63 -20.81 10.51 -4.34
C LEU A 63 -20.55 9.00 -4.18
N ASN A 64 -20.37 8.30 -5.29
CA ASN A 64 -19.91 6.92 -5.30
C ASN A 64 -18.38 6.90 -5.32
N LEU A 65 -17.80 6.09 -4.45
CA LEU A 65 -16.35 5.92 -4.29
C LEU A 65 -16.00 4.46 -4.54
N ASP A 66 -15.13 4.20 -5.50
CA ASP A 66 -14.58 2.88 -5.78
C ASP A 66 -13.05 2.92 -5.67
N ILE A 67 -12.52 2.30 -4.62
CA ILE A 67 -11.11 2.36 -4.25
C ILE A 67 -10.52 0.96 -4.32
N LYS A 68 -9.49 0.79 -5.17
CA LYS A 68 -8.77 -0.49 -5.32
C LYS A 68 -7.41 -0.39 -4.67
N THR A 69 -7.10 -1.38 -3.84
CA THR A 69 -5.84 -1.39 -3.08
C THR A 69 -5.19 -2.75 -3.03
N VAL A 70 -3.88 -2.77 -2.75
CA VAL A 70 -3.10 -3.98 -2.61
C VAL A 70 -2.10 -3.83 -1.46
N MET A 71 -1.85 -4.92 -0.73
CA MET A 71 -0.78 -4.97 0.26
C MET A 71 0.52 -5.38 -0.43
N LEU A 72 1.66 -4.83 0.01
CA LEU A 72 2.96 -5.11 -0.55
C LEU A 72 3.89 -5.68 0.50
N SER A 73 4.43 -6.87 0.29
CA SER A 73 5.53 -7.41 1.10
C SER A 73 6.86 -7.00 0.48
N CYS A 74 7.78 -6.45 1.27
CA CYS A 74 9.14 -6.25 0.81
C CYS A 74 9.90 -7.56 1.00
N ASP A 75 10.18 -8.30 -0.07
CA ASP A 75 10.78 -9.64 0.00
C ASP A 75 12.20 -9.64 -0.58
N LYS A 76 13.07 -10.50 -0.05
CA LYS A 76 14.39 -10.77 -0.62
C LYS A 76 14.29 -11.84 -1.71
N ASN A 77 14.92 -11.62 -2.85
CA ASN A 77 15.06 -12.57 -3.96
C ASN A 77 16.54 -12.65 -4.43
N ASP A 78 16.80 -13.42 -5.49
CA ASP A 78 18.15 -13.62 -6.03
C ASP A 78 18.79 -12.32 -6.54
N ASN A 79 17.97 -11.35 -6.95
CA ASN A 79 18.40 -10.06 -7.49
C ASN A 79 18.46 -8.94 -6.43
N GLY A 80 18.09 -9.22 -5.17
CA GLY A 80 18.09 -8.24 -4.10
C GLY A 80 16.78 -8.21 -3.33
N TYR A 81 16.16 -7.02 -3.25
CA TYR A 81 14.90 -6.81 -2.54
C TYR A 81 13.87 -6.20 -3.50
N ALA A 82 12.62 -6.65 -3.42
CA ALA A 82 11.53 -6.10 -4.22
C ALA A 82 10.19 -6.23 -3.51
N PHE A 83 9.25 -5.35 -3.86
CA PHE A 83 7.87 -5.50 -3.42
C PHE A 83 7.19 -6.64 -4.18
N SER A 84 6.49 -7.50 -3.46
CA SER A 84 5.54 -8.47 -4.01
C SER A 84 4.14 -8.15 -3.51
N GLU A 85 3.16 -8.24 -4.41
CA GLU A 85 1.76 -8.00 -4.05
C GLU A 85 1.21 -9.17 -3.21
N LYS A 86 0.44 -8.83 -2.18
CA LYS A 86 -0.19 -9.77 -1.25
C LYS A 86 -1.64 -9.39 -1.04
N ASN A 87 -2.48 -10.40 -0.85
CA ASN A 87 -3.82 -10.22 -0.34
C ASN A 87 -3.78 -9.77 1.14
N ILE A 88 -4.70 -8.89 1.52
CA ILE A 88 -4.74 -8.26 2.85
C ILE A 88 -5.06 -9.22 4.00
N PHE A 89 -5.69 -10.37 3.71
CA PHE A 89 -6.01 -11.41 4.68
C PHE A 89 -5.04 -12.61 4.64
N THR A 90 -4.05 -12.59 3.75
CA THR A 90 -3.05 -13.65 3.70
C THR A 90 -2.14 -13.60 4.92
N ASP A 91 -2.12 -14.71 5.66
CA ASP A 91 -1.18 -14.92 6.76
C ASP A 91 0.26 -14.88 6.24
N PHE A 92 1.15 -14.27 7.02
CA PHE A 92 2.59 -14.25 6.70
C PHE A 92 3.42 -14.39 7.96
N THR A 93 4.71 -14.65 7.79
CA THR A 93 5.67 -14.73 8.89
C THR A 93 6.83 -13.78 8.68
N TYR A 94 7.39 -13.26 9.77
CA TYR A 94 8.67 -12.56 9.76
C TYR A 94 9.53 -13.02 10.94
N ASN A 95 10.84 -12.90 10.81
CA ASN A 95 11.77 -13.24 11.89
C ASN A 95 12.01 -12.03 12.79
N ALA A 96 11.70 -12.16 14.08
CA ALA A 96 12.03 -11.17 15.10
C ALA A 96 13.28 -11.60 15.88
N PHE A 97 14.14 -10.65 16.22
CA PHE A 97 15.26 -10.91 17.11
C PHE A 97 14.74 -11.20 18.52
N LYS A 98 15.11 -12.35 19.07
CA LYS A 98 14.70 -12.80 20.41
C LYS A 98 15.80 -12.57 21.46
N GLY A 99 17.05 -12.70 21.05
CA GLY A 99 18.19 -12.59 21.95
C GLY A 99 19.47 -13.15 21.33
N VAL A 100 20.45 -13.45 22.16
CA VAL A 100 21.70 -14.10 21.75
C VAL A 100 21.94 -15.38 22.54
N THR A 101 22.57 -16.36 21.92
CA THR A 101 23.05 -17.59 22.57
C THR A 101 24.26 -17.32 23.45
N SER A 102 24.69 -18.32 24.23
CA SER A 102 25.89 -18.24 25.08
C SER A 102 27.20 -18.08 24.30
N ASP A 103 27.23 -18.43 23.02
CA ASP A 103 28.32 -18.21 22.06
C ASP A 103 28.12 -16.92 21.21
N ASN A 104 27.26 -16.01 21.68
CA ASN A 104 27.02 -14.69 21.09
C ASN A 104 26.45 -14.72 19.66
N GLN A 105 25.69 -15.76 19.30
CA GLN A 105 24.97 -15.85 18.03
C GLN A 105 23.54 -15.32 18.17
N PRO A 106 23.00 -14.58 17.20
CA PRO A 106 21.63 -14.06 17.27
C PRO A 106 20.61 -15.20 17.14
N ILE A 107 19.63 -15.21 18.03
CA ILE A 107 18.46 -16.10 18.00
C ILE A 107 17.30 -15.31 17.41
N PHE A 108 16.69 -15.87 16.37
CA PHE A 108 15.49 -15.35 15.75
C PHE A 108 14.30 -16.25 16.03
N GLU A 109 13.13 -15.62 16.12
CA GLU A 109 11.86 -16.29 16.29
C GLU A 109 10.94 -15.93 15.12
N ALA A 110 10.29 -16.94 14.54
CA ALA A 110 9.27 -16.73 13.53
C ALA A 110 8.00 -16.20 14.21
N ILE A 111 7.58 -15.01 13.81
CA ILE A 111 6.35 -14.38 14.24
C ILE A 111 5.33 -14.53 13.13
N LYS A 112 4.19 -15.14 13.45
CA LYS A 112 3.04 -15.26 12.55
C LYS A 112 2.17 -14.03 12.68
N VAL A 113 1.74 -13.49 11.54
CA VAL A 113 0.77 -12.40 11.45
C VAL A 113 -0.45 -12.89 10.69
N SER A 114 -1.62 -12.68 11.26
CA SER A 114 -2.92 -12.94 10.64
C SER A 114 -3.82 -11.72 10.73
N THR A 115 -4.77 -11.58 9.80
CA THR A 115 -5.69 -10.42 9.75
C THR A 115 -7.06 -10.80 10.23
N ASN A 116 -7.57 -10.11 11.24
CA ASN A 116 -8.93 -10.29 11.74
C ASN A 116 -9.93 -9.54 10.85
N PHE A 117 -9.67 -8.26 10.61
CA PHE A 117 -10.47 -7.40 9.76
C PHE A 117 -9.61 -6.25 9.24
N ALA A 118 -10.05 -5.63 8.16
CA ALA A 118 -9.47 -4.40 7.65
C ALA A 118 -10.58 -3.49 7.15
N ASP A 119 -10.46 -2.19 7.42
CA ASP A 119 -11.45 -1.19 7.06
C ASP A 119 -10.76 -0.01 6.37
N LEU A 120 -11.37 0.52 5.31
CA LEU A 120 -11.00 1.80 4.73
C LEU A 120 -11.88 2.89 5.34
N VAL A 121 -11.29 3.80 6.11
CA VAL A 121 -12.01 4.87 6.79
C VAL A 121 -11.75 6.20 6.09
N ILE A 122 -12.81 6.91 5.73
CA ILE A 122 -12.77 8.15 4.95
C ILE A 122 -13.17 9.33 5.83
N PHE A 123 -12.43 10.43 5.73
CA PHE A 123 -12.60 11.63 6.54
C PHE A 123 -12.66 12.91 5.68
N LYS A 124 -13.35 13.94 6.18
CA LYS A 124 -13.28 15.30 5.66
C LYS A 124 -11.89 15.90 5.95
N ASP A 125 -11.27 16.55 4.96
CA ASP A 125 -10.04 17.31 5.17
C ASP A 125 -10.26 18.47 6.16
N GLY A 126 -9.22 18.80 6.91
CA GLY A 126 -9.20 19.89 7.90
C GLY A 126 -9.70 19.50 9.30
N ASN A 127 -10.89 18.89 9.40
CA ASN A 127 -11.49 18.56 10.72
C ASN A 127 -11.54 17.06 11.04
N TYR A 128 -11.13 16.19 10.10
CA TYR A 128 -11.10 14.74 10.26
C TYR A 128 -12.43 14.14 10.77
N THR A 129 -13.56 14.70 10.35
CA THR A 129 -14.88 14.09 10.60
C THR A 129 -15.03 12.86 9.71
N LYS A 130 -15.34 11.71 10.31
CA LYS A 130 -15.54 10.46 9.58
C LYS A 130 -16.78 10.55 8.69
N ILE A 131 -16.61 10.26 7.41
CA ILE A 131 -17.66 10.20 6.38
C ILE A 131 -18.13 8.75 6.22
N ALA A 132 -17.19 7.82 6.05
CA ALA A 132 -17.50 6.42 5.77
C ALA A 132 -16.46 5.47 6.38
N SER A 133 -16.84 4.21 6.52
CA SER A 133 -15.96 3.12 6.97
C SER A 133 -16.33 1.84 6.22
N ILE A 134 -15.53 1.47 5.25
CA ILE A 134 -15.82 0.38 4.30
C ILE A 134 -15.04 -0.86 4.74
N LYS A 135 -15.72 -1.93 5.11
CA LYS A 135 -15.05 -3.17 5.52
C LYS A 135 -14.49 -3.90 4.30
N ALA A 136 -13.25 -4.36 4.41
CA ALA A 136 -12.65 -5.25 3.44
C ALA A 136 -13.36 -6.60 3.48
N THR A 137 -13.67 -7.15 2.31
CA THR A 137 -14.18 -8.52 2.20
C THR A 137 -13.01 -9.48 2.08
N ASN A 138 -13.03 -10.55 2.87
CA ASN A 138 -12.03 -11.62 2.75
C ASN A 138 -12.31 -12.42 1.47
N THR A 139 -11.42 -12.28 0.49
CA THR A 139 -11.46 -12.97 -0.80
C THR A 139 -10.05 -13.48 -1.08
N ASP A 140 -9.88 -14.41 -2.02
CA ASP A 140 -8.56 -14.88 -2.45
C ASP A 140 -7.83 -13.87 -3.39
N SER A 141 -8.45 -12.74 -3.71
CA SER A 141 -7.90 -11.73 -4.62
C SER A 141 -6.79 -10.93 -3.95
N VAL A 142 -5.67 -10.75 -4.66
CA VAL A 142 -4.57 -9.86 -4.22
C VAL A 142 -5.05 -8.41 -4.08
N THR A 143 -5.90 -7.94 -4.99
CA THR A 143 -6.53 -6.62 -4.91
C THR A 143 -7.76 -6.66 -4.01
N THR A 144 -7.85 -5.71 -3.09
CA THR A 144 -9.04 -5.45 -2.25
C THR A 144 -9.79 -4.25 -2.83
N ASN A 145 -11.08 -4.44 -3.12
CA ASN A 145 -11.98 -3.39 -3.58
C ASN A 145 -12.79 -2.85 -2.40
N PHE A 146 -12.85 -1.53 -2.28
CA PHE A 146 -13.69 -0.81 -1.33
C PHE A 146 -14.64 0.07 -2.12
N SER A 147 -15.94 -0.19 -1.99
CA SER A 147 -16.99 0.56 -2.69
C SER A 147 -17.99 1.11 -1.68
N GLU A 148 -18.32 2.39 -1.79
CA GLU A 148 -19.29 3.05 -0.91
C GLU A 148 -20.02 4.19 -1.63
N THR A 149 -21.26 4.43 -1.22
CA THR A 149 -22.06 5.57 -1.66
C THR A 149 -22.28 6.51 -0.47
N VAL A 150 -21.81 7.74 -0.57
CA VAL A 150 -21.97 8.75 0.49
C VAL A 150 -22.82 9.91 0.01
N ALA A 151 -23.64 10.48 0.89
CA ALA A 151 -24.44 11.66 0.56
C ALA A 151 -23.53 12.88 0.40
N LEU A 152 -23.84 13.77 -0.53
CA LEU A 152 -23.04 14.99 -0.74
C LEU A 152 -23.08 15.92 0.49
N GLU A 153 -24.15 15.91 1.28
CA GLU A 153 -24.24 16.65 2.54
C GLU A 153 -23.24 16.12 3.61
N ASP A 154 -22.91 14.83 3.56
CA ASP A 154 -21.88 14.22 4.41
C ASP A 154 -20.46 14.53 3.93
N VAL A 155 -20.30 15.11 2.73
CA VAL A 155 -19.00 15.45 2.14
C VAL A 155 -18.76 16.97 2.17
N LEU A 156 -19.77 17.75 1.83
CA LEU A 156 -19.74 19.20 1.72
C LEU A 156 -20.15 19.89 3.03
N SER A 157 -19.82 21.17 3.16
CA SER A 157 -20.47 22.06 4.12
C SER A 157 -21.81 22.56 3.56
N THR A 158 -22.68 23.13 4.41
CA THR A 158 -23.94 23.74 3.96
C THR A 158 -23.71 24.79 2.86
N GLU A 159 -22.69 25.65 3.02
CA GLU A 159 -22.35 26.69 2.05
C GLU A 159 -21.82 26.12 0.72
N GLU A 160 -20.98 25.10 0.79
CA GLU A 160 -20.46 24.40 -0.40
C GLU A 160 -21.59 23.67 -1.15
N LEU A 161 -22.54 23.07 -0.43
CA LEU A 161 -23.69 22.39 -1.01
C LEU A 161 -24.63 23.36 -1.72
N LEU A 162 -24.86 24.57 -1.16
CA LEU A 162 -25.63 25.61 -1.83
C LEU A 162 -24.99 26.02 -3.16
N LYS A 163 -23.68 26.31 -3.16
CA LYS A 163 -22.92 26.64 -4.38
C LYS A 163 -22.96 25.50 -5.41
N TYR A 164 -22.77 24.26 -4.98
CA TYR A 164 -22.90 23.09 -5.84
C TYR A 164 -24.29 23.01 -6.50
N ASN A 165 -25.35 23.26 -5.72
CA ASN A 165 -26.73 23.25 -6.21
C ASN A 165 -27.04 24.38 -7.20
N GLU A 166 -26.35 25.52 -7.08
CA GLU A 166 -26.37 26.64 -8.02
C GLU A 166 -25.57 26.37 -9.31
N GLY A 167 -24.91 25.21 -9.41
CA GLY A 167 -24.12 24.80 -10.57
C GLY A 167 -22.65 25.20 -10.50
N GLU A 168 -22.19 25.72 -9.36
CA GLU A 168 -20.76 25.99 -9.16
C GLU A 168 -19.97 24.69 -9.01
N THR A 169 -18.72 24.73 -9.48
CA THR A 169 -17.78 23.63 -9.27
C THR A 169 -17.08 23.76 -7.92
N ILE A 170 -17.20 22.74 -7.08
CA ILE A 170 -16.58 22.69 -5.75
C ILE A 170 -15.34 21.80 -5.78
N SER A 171 -14.22 22.32 -5.30
CA SER A 171 -13.02 21.51 -5.08
C SER A 171 -12.99 21.03 -3.63
N LYS A 172 -12.87 19.73 -3.41
CA LYS A 172 -12.83 19.13 -2.07
C LYS A 172 -11.65 18.17 -1.95
N SER A 173 -11.14 17.99 -0.74
CA SER A 173 -10.21 16.90 -0.43
C SER A 173 -10.82 15.98 0.62
N LEU A 174 -10.67 14.68 0.42
CA LEU A 174 -10.97 13.64 1.39
C LEU A 174 -9.69 12.91 1.74
N ASP A 175 -9.52 12.57 3.01
CA ASP A 175 -8.42 11.73 3.45
C ASP A 175 -8.97 10.36 3.83
N PHE A 176 -8.38 9.28 3.32
CA PHE A 176 -8.75 7.93 3.71
C PHE A 176 -7.58 7.13 4.24
N PHE A 177 -7.88 6.24 5.18
CA PHE A 177 -6.90 5.43 5.90
C PHE A 177 -7.30 3.96 5.79
N LEU A 178 -6.35 3.10 5.43
CA LEU A 178 -6.52 1.67 5.64
C LEU A 178 -6.14 1.34 7.08
N LEU A 179 -7.10 0.84 7.84
CA LEU A 179 -6.91 0.30 9.18
C LEU A 179 -6.97 -1.21 9.10
N ARG A 180 -5.97 -1.90 9.64
CA ARG A 180 -5.93 -3.36 9.69
C ARG A 180 -5.80 -3.80 11.13
N ASN A 181 -6.71 -4.67 11.53
CA ASN A 181 -6.62 -5.33 12.82
C ASN A 181 -5.97 -6.70 12.66
N ILE A 182 -4.80 -6.88 13.25
CA ILE A 182 -3.95 -8.07 13.09
C ILE A 182 -3.72 -8.78 14.42
N ASN A 183 -3.55 -10.10 14.37
CA ASN A 183 -2.92 -10.86 15.44
C ASN A 183 -1.46 -11.10 15.09
N VAL A 184 -0.60 -10.98 16.09
CA VAL A 184 0.84 -11.21 16.00
C VAL A 184 1.19 -12.27 17.04
N GLU A 185 1.58 -13.45 16.58
CA GLU A 185 1.74 -14.65 17.39
C GLU A 185 3.15 -15.21 17.26
N GLY A 186 3.77 -15.50 18.39
CA GLY A 186 5.03 -16.22 18.54
C GLY A 186 4.96 -17.16 19.74
N SER A 187 6.05 -17.84 20.04
CA SER A 187 6.23 -18.70 21.23
C SER A 187 5.93 -17.99 22.56
N GLN A 188 6.15 -16.68 22.65
CA GLN A 188 5.95 -15.89 23.87
C GLN A 188 5.10 -14.63 23.68
N ILE A 189 4.65 -14.37 22.45
CA ILE A 189 3.89 -13.17 22.08
C ILE A 189 2.56 -13.62 21.49
N SER A 190 1.47 -13.02 21.95
CA SER A 190 0.15 -13.21 21.36
C SER A 190 -0.62 -11.91 21.55
N GLU A 191 -0.39 -10.97 20.64
CA GLU A 191 -0.92 -9.62 20.74
C GLU A 191 -1.80 -9.28 19.56
N ARG A 192 -2.75 -8.39 19.81
CA ARG A 192 -3.68 -7.88 18.81
C ARG A 192 -3.43 -6.39 18.63
N PHE A 193 -3.17 -5.98 17.38
CA PHE A 193 -2.85 -4.61 17.05
C PHE A 193 -3.84 -4.03 16.04
N SER A 194 -4.06 -2.72 16.12
CA SER A 194 -4.68 -1.94 15.05
C SER A 194 -3.60 -1.14 14.35
N GLN A 195 -3.23 -1.56 13.15
CA GLN A 195 -2.23 -0.90 12.31
C GLN A 195 -2.93 0.07 11.37
N SER A 196 -2.50 1.33 11.36
CA SER A 196 -2.88 2.29 10.33
C SER A 196 -1.80 2.33 9.24
N TYR A 197 -2.22 2.30 7.98
CA TYR A 197 -1.35 2.41 6.81
C TYR A 197 -1.41 3.81 6.18
N GLY A 198 -1.58 4.83 7.02
CA GLY A 198 -1.37 6.23 6.62
C GLY A 198 -2.56 6.83 5.90
N ALA A 199 -2.44 8.10 5.53
CA ALA A 199 -3.51 8.88 4.91
C ALA A 199 -3.26 9.01 3.41
N PHE A 200 -4.23 8.62 2.59
CA PHE A 200 -4.25 8.98 1.19
C PHE A 200 -5.22 10.13 0.95
N ARG A 201 -4.72 11.19 0.32
CA ARG A 201 -5.53 12.37 -0.03
C ARG A 201 -6.13 12.25 -1.42
N LEU A 202 -7.45 12.14 -1.47
CA LEU A 202 -8.25 12.22 -2.67
C LEU A 202 -8.67 13.67 -2.93
N LYS A 203 -8.28 14.22 -4.08
CA LYS A 203 -8.77 15.54 -4.54
C LYS A 203 -9.94 15.34 -5.48
N LEU A 204 -11.07 15.95 -5.14
CA LEU A 204 -12.33 15.89 -5.87
C LEU A 204 -12.62 17.24 -6.52
N LYS A 205 -13.17 17.19 -7.73
CA LYS A 205 -13.77 18.33 -8.41
C LYS A 205 -15.22 17.98 -8.70
N LEU A 206 -16.12 18.51 -7.87
CA LEU A 206 -17.55 18.19 -7.87
C LEU A 206 -18.29 19.24 -8.70
N ALA A 207 -19.03 18.81 -9.72
CA ALA A 207 -19.87 19.63 -10.57
C ALA A 207 -21.16 18.88 -10.88
N LYS A 208 -22.25 19.62 -11.11
CA LYS A 208 -23.58 19.10 -11.40
C LYS A 208 -23.75 18.79 -12.90
#